data_AF-A0A2H0WCH1-F1
#
_entry.id   AF-A0A2H0WCH1-F1
#
_cell.length_a   1.000
_cell.length_b   1.000
_cell.length_c   1.000
_cell.angle_alpha   90.00
_cell.angle_beta   90.00
_cell.angle_gamma   90.00
#
_symmetry.space_group_name_H-M   'P 1'
#
loop_
_entity.id
_entity.type
_entity.pdbx_description
1 polymer ?
#
loop_
_entity_poly.entity_id
_entity_poly.type
_entity_poly.pdbx_seq_one_letter_code
_entity_poly.pdbx_strand_id
1 'polypeptide(L)'
;MKTTLAILSLCACFVLGSLAHAQSNGQKSGQSSQVLTFDDLKSACENPARFHNQIAPSNIQISCQDLQYKWVPDNEGIVNMPTSRMVTSAVYSDKYSSTPISAPVMTEIQKTGCPQFVEVVESVETVRAVSCDEITAYKGTSIDFCADTVNSLRAANFNAVNSKQTGRVMSLCGSAIGDKRGQRGQN
;
A
#
# COMPACT_ATOMS: atom_id res chain seq x y z
N MET A 1 -34.97 18.28 -18.36
CA MET A 1 -36.10 19.00 -17.74
C MET A 1 -36.56 18.22 -16.51
N LYS A 2 -36.65 18.90 -15.35
CA LYS A 2 -37.14 18.51 -14.00
C LYS A 2 -36.09 18.92 -12.95
N THR A 3 -36.10 20.20 -12.53
CA THR A 3 -36.82 20.80 -11.38
C THR A 3 -36.10 20.64 -10.04
N THR A 4 -35.36 21.71 -9.73
CA THR A 4 -35.13 22.44 -8.47
C THR A 4 -35.84 21.98 -7.20
N LEU A 5 -35.11 21.97 -6.06
CA LEU A 5 -35.59 22.56 -4.81
C LEU A 5 -34.42 22.83 -3.83
N ALA A 6 -34.31 24.10 -3.44
CA ALA A 6 -33.38 24.64 -2.45
C ALA A 6 -34.06 24.69 -1.08
N ILE A 7 -33.30 24.50 0.00
CA ILE A 7 -33.75 24.82 1.37
C ILE A 7 -32.63 25.59 2.07
N LEU A 8 -32.89 26.89 2.28
CA LEU A 8 -32.23 27.73 3.26
C LEU A 8 -32.76 27.39 4.66
N SER A 9 -31.88 27.36 5.66
CA SER A 9 -32.30 27.62 7.04
C SER A 9 -31.16 28.28 7.82
N LEU A 10 -31.40 29.55 8.16
CA LEU A 10 -30.66 30.38 9.11
C LEU A 10 -31.05 29.97 10.53
N CYS A 11 -30.09 29.80 11.44
CA CYS A 11 -30.32 30.10 12.85
C CYS A 11 -29.01 30.47 13.53
N ALA A 12 -28.87 31.76 13.83
CA ALA A 12 -27.80 32.30 14.67
C ALA A 12 -28.35 32.48 16.08
N CYS A 13 -27.72 31.87 17.08
CA CYS A 13 -27.89 32.26 18.47
C CYS A 13 -26.53 32.40 19.14
N PHE A 14 -26.23 33.66 19.47
CA PHE A 14 -25.22 34.12 20.41
C PHE A 14 -25.48 33.55 21.82
N VAL A 15 -24.44 33.07 22.50
CA VAL A 15 -24.35 33.13 23.96
C VAL A 15 -22.91 33.47 24.36
N LEU A 16 -22.72 34.67 24.92
CA LEU A 16 -21.53 35.04 25.68
C LEU A 16 -21.62 34.38 27.07
N GLY A 17 -20.63 33.57 27.43
CA GLY A 17 -20.50 32.94 28.75
C GLY A 17 -19.17 33.34 29.41
N SER A 18 -19.29 33.98 30.57
CA SER A 18 -18.23 34.54 31.41
C SER A 18 -17.15 33.54 31.83
N LEU A 19 -15.88 33.99 31.85
CA LEU A 19 -14.75 33.24 32.42
C LEU A 19 -14.86 33.15 33.95
N ALA A 20 -15.08 31.94 34.48
CA ALA A 20 -14.81 31.60 35.87
C ALA A 20 -13.40 30.98 35.96
N HIS A 21 -12.43 31.70 36.53
CA HIS A 21 -11.13 31.14 36.91
C HIS A 21 -11.25 30.45 38.27
N ALA A 22 -11.65 29.17 38.26
CA ALA A 22 -11.44 28.28 39.40
C ALA A 22 -10.02 27.71 39.28
N GLN A 23 -9.06 28.27 40.03
CA GLN A 23 -7.69 27.78 40.13
C GLN A 23 -7.67 26.55 41.03
N SER A 24 -8.06 25.38 40.48
CA SER A 24 -7.76 24.11 41.12
C SER A 24 -6.27 23.81 40.90
N ASN A 25 -5.46 23.93 41.94
CA ASN A 25 -4.14 23.30 42.01
C ASN A 25 -4.32 21.78 42.05
N GLY A 26 -4.66 21.20 40.90
CA GLY A 26 -4.50 19.78 40.62
C GLY A 26 -3.02 19.54 40.42
N GLN A 27 -2.35 19.13 41.48
CA GLN A 27 -1.00 18.60 41.46
C GLN A 27 -1.00 17.34 40.58
N LYS A 28 -0.82 17.55 39.27
CA LYS A 28 -0.48 16.47 38.33
C LYS A 28 0.91 15.99 38.75
N SER A 29 0.96 14.90 39.49
CA SER A 29 2.15 14.05 39.58
C SER A 29 2.52 13.66 38.14
N GLY A 30 3.42 14.44 37.55
CA GLY A 30 4.03 14.15 36.27
C GLY A 30 4.89 12.91 36.43
N GLN A 31 4.27 11.73 36.34
CA GLN A 31 4.97 10.51 36.04
C GLN A 31 5.59 10.73 34.66
N SER A 32 6.88 11.02 34.62
CA SER A 32 7.62 11.07 33.37
C SER A 32 7.54 9.67 32.76
N SER A 33 6.81 9.54 31.66
CA SER A 33 6.84 8.33 30.86
C SER A 33 8.27 8.20 30.34
N GLN A 34 9.07 7.34 30.96
CA GLN A 34 10.40 7.05 30.47
C GLN A 34 10.25 6.24 29.18
N VAL A 35 10.83 6.75 28.10
CA VAL A 35 10.86 6.03 26.82
C VAL A 35 11.92 4.93 26.94
N LEU A 36 11.48 3.68 27.10
CA LEU A 36 12.34 2.51 27.22
C LEU A 36 12.34 1.73 25.90
N THR A 37 13.49 1.19 25.51
CA THR A 37 13.55 0.21 24.42
C THR A 37 13.01 -1.16 24.88
N PHE A 38 12.82 -2.09 23.95
CA PHE A 38 12.39 -3.44 24.29
C PHE A 38 13.42 -4.19 25.15
N ASP A 39 14.71 -3.97 24.91
CA ASP A 39 15.78 -4.59 25.71
C ASP A 39 15.92 -3.93 27.09
N ASP A 40 15.63 -2.62 27.19
CA ASP A 40 15.50 -1.95 28.48
C ASP A 40 14.31 -2.49 29.26
N LEU A 41 13.19 -2.79 28.59
CA LEU A 41 12.02 -3.39 29.20
C LEU A 41 12.29 -4.82 29.70
N LYS A 42 13.02 -5.63 28.92
CA LYS A 42 13.55 -6.93 29.39
C LYS A 42 14.41 -6.76 30.64
N SER A 43 15.36 -5.82 30.59
CA SER A 43 16.25 -5.54 31.72
C SER A 43 15.49 -5.01 32.94
N ALA A 44 14.42 -4.23 32.74
CA ALA A 44 13.58 -3.70 33.81
C ALA A 44 12.69 -4.80 34.43
N CYS A 45 12.33 -5.83 33.67
CA CYS A 45 11.68 -7.03 34.20
C CYS A 45 12.63 -7.89 35.04
N GLU A 46 13.89 -8.05 34.61
CA GLU A 46 14.89 -8.83 35.36
C GLU A 46 15.42 -8.10 36.60
N ASN A 47 15.65 -6.80 36.50
CA ASN A 47 16.21 -5.98 37.57
C ASN A 47 15.57 -4.57 37.60
N PRO A 48 14.38 -4.45 38.22
CA PRO A 48 13.62 -3.18 38.27
C PRO A 48 14.39 -2.04 38.95
N ALA A 49 15.24 -2.37 39.93
CA ALA A 49 15.98 -1.40 40.74
C ALA A 49 16.95 -0.56 39.90
N ARG A 50 17.47 -1.10 38.79
CA ARG A 50 18.33 -0.37 37.84
C ARG A 50 17.61 0.79 37.14
N PHE A 51 16.30 0.73 37.09
CA PHE A 51 15.43 1.75 36.48
C PHE A 51 14.70 2.59 37.54
N HIS A 52 15.24 2.63 38.78
CA HIS A 52 14.63 3.31 39.93
C HIS A 52 13.22 2.80 40.29
N ASN A 53 12.86 1.59 39.84
CA ASN A 53 11.60 0.93 40.17
C ASN A 53 11.84 -0.15 41.23
N GLN A 54 10.94 -0.24 42.21
CA GLN A 54 11.04 -1.28 43.25
C GLN A 54 10.34 -2.60 42.84
N ILE A 55 9.46 -2.53 41.84
CA ILE A 55 8.61 -3.64 41.38
C ILE A 55 8.75 -3.73 39.86
N ALA A 56 8.73 -4.97 39.34
CA ALA A 56 8.76 -5.20 37.90
C ALA A 56 7.55 -4.55 37.20
N PRO A 57 7.71 -4.09 35.93
CA PRO A 57 6.61 -3.53 35.17
C PRO A 57 5.43 -4.50 35.05
N SER A 58 4.21 -3.98 35.10
CA SER A 58 2.97 -4.74 34.92
C SER A 58 2.07 -4.07 33.88
N ASN A 59 1.05 -4.79 33.40
CA ASN A 59 0.15 -4.33 32.34
C ASN A 59 0.88 -3.92 31.05
N ILE A 60 1.92 -4.68 30.69
CA ILE A 60 2.74 -4.40 29.52
C ILE A 60 1.93 -4.70 28.26
N GLN A 61 1.89 -3.73 27.35
CA GLN A 61 1.23 -3.86 26.06
C GLN A 61 2.25 -3.62 24.95
N ILE A 62 2.38 -4.58 24.05
CA ILE A 62 3.19 -4.44 22.84
C ILE A 62 2.23 -4.19 21.69
N SER A 63 2.32 -2.99 21.11
CA SER A 63 1.62 -2.64 19.87
C SER A 63 2.48 -3.05 18.68
N CYS A 64 1.91 -3.86 17.80
CA CYS A 64 2.55 -4.31 16.57
C CYS A 64 1.75 -3.78 15.39
N GLN A 65 2.43 -3.07 14.50
CA GLN A 65 1.90 -2.65 13.22
C GLN A 65 2.80 -3.21 12.13
N ASP A 66 2.19 -3.97 11.23
CA ASP A 66 2.84 -4.47 10.03
C ASP A 66 2.21 -3.82 8.81
N LEU A 67 3.06 -3.38 7.89
CA LEU A 67 2.66 -2.74 6.65
C LEU A 67 3.45 -3.37 5.51
N GLN A 68 2.73 -4.06 4.63
CA GLN A 68 3.30 -4.79 3.51
C GLN A 68 2.77 -4.25 2.19
N TYR A 69 3.66 -3.99 1.24
CA TYR A 69 3.31 -3.69 -0.14
C TYR A 69 3.43 -4.95 -0.98
N LYS A 70 2.40 -5.26 -1.78
CA LYS A 70 2.42 -6.39 -2.70
C LYS A 70 1.77 -6.03 -4.03
N TRP A 71 2.23 -6.69 -5.08
CA TRP A 71 1.65 -6.59 -6.41
C TRP A 71 0.69 -7.75 -6.61
N VAL A 72 -0.60 -7.45 -6.81
CA VAL A 72 -1.61 -8.47 -7.11
C VAL A 72 -2.06 -8.33 -8.57
N PRO A 73 -2.37 -9.44 -9.26
CA PRO A 73 -2.96 -9.37 -10.58
C PRO A 73 -4.25 -8.53 -10.54
N ASP A 74 -4.39 -7.63 -11.50
CA ASP A 74 -5.65 -6.93 -11.76
C ASP A 74 -6.25 -7.48 -13.06
N ASN A 75 -6.45 -6.65 -14.07
CA ASN A 75 -7.00 -7.05 -15.36
C ASN A 75 -5.89 -7.27 -16.41
N GLU A 76 -6.21 -8.02 -17.47
CA GLU A 76 -5.35 -8.09 -18.64
C GLU A 76 -5.46 -6.77 -19.42
N GLY A 77 -4.35 -6.04 -19.52
CA GLY A 77 -4.18 -4.99 -20.51
C GLY A 77 -4.10 -5.58 -21.92
N ILE A 78 -4.25 -4.74 -22.94
CA ILE A 78 -4.07 -5.18 -24.34
C ILE A 78 -2.81 -4.52 -24.89
N VAL A 79 -1.93 -5.31 -25.49
CA VAL A 79 -0.80 -4.82 -26.28
C VAL A 79 -1.06 -5.05 -27.75
N ASN A 80 -0.83 -3.99 -28.52
CA ASN A 80 -0.91 -3.97 -29.97
C ASN A 80 0.48 -4.27 -30.55
N MET A 81 0.61 -5.36 -31.28
CA MET A 81 1.83 -5.73 -31.99
C MET A 81 1.67 -5.40 -33.48
N PRO A 82 2.56 -4.57 -34.05
CA PRO A 82 2.52 -4.28 -35.47
C PRO A 82 2.80 -5.56 -36.26
N THR A 83 2.01 -5.80 -37.29
CA THR A 83 2.20 -6.91 -38.23
C THR A 83 2.66 -6.34 -39.56
N SER A 84 3.45 -7.12 -40.30
CA SER A 84 3.85 -6.77 -41.67
C SER A 84 3.63 -7.96 -42.58
N ARG A 85 3.11 -7.70 -43.78
CA ARG A 85 2.96 -8.68 -44.84
C ARG A 85 3.49 -8.11 -46.13
N MET A 86 4.26 -8.92 -46.85
CA MET A 86 4.73 -8.61 -48.18
C MET A 86 4.05 -9.59 -49.15
N VAL A 87 3.47 -9.07 -50.23
CA VAL A 87 2.89 -9.88 -51.29
C VAL A 87 3.72 -9.69 -52.54
N THR A 88 4.17 -10.81 -53.08
CA THR A 88 4.90 -10.86 -54.34
C THR A 88 3.99 -11.44 -55.41
N SER A 89 3.86 -10.73 -56.53
CA SER A 89 3.09 -11.16 -57.69
C SER A 89 4.01 -11.35 -58.88
N ALA A 90 3.84 -12.45 -59.60
CA ALA A 90 4.45 -12.71 -60.89
C ALA A 90 3.45 -13.47 -61.76
N VAL A 91 3.35 -13.08 -63.03
CA VAL A 91 2.44 -13.68 -63.99
C VAL A 91 3.25 -14.61 -64.88
N TYR A 92 2.77 -15.84 -65.04
CA TYR A 92 3.37 -16.86 -65.91
C TYR A 92 2.32 -17.35 -66.89
N SER A 93 2.73 -17.50 -68.14
CA SER A 93 1.98 -18.21 -69.18
C SER A 93 2.89 -19.22 -69.89
N ASP A 94 2.33 -19.94 -70.85
CA ASP A 94 3.07 -20.86 -71.73
C ASP A 94 4.13 -20.14 -72.60
N LYS A 95 4.01 -18.81 -72.79
CA LYS A 95 4.90 -18.05 -73.69
C LYS A 95 5.65 -16.90 -73.04
N TYR A 96 5.17 -16.38 -71.90
CA TYR A 96 5.75 -15.18 -71.28
C TYR A 96 5.79 -15.32 -69.75
N SER A 97 6.73 -14.61 -69.15
CA SER A 97 6.80 -14.42 -67.70
C SER A 97 7.06 -12.95 -67.38
N SER A 98 6.42 -12.43 -66.34
CA SER A 98 6.74 -11.11 -65.81
C SER A 98 7.80 -11.18 -64.72
N THR A 99 8.61 -10.12 -64.57
CA THR A 99 9.45 -9.95 -63.39
C THR A 99 8.55 -9.88 -62.14
N PRO A 100 8.88 -10.58 -61.05
CA PRO A 100 8.13 -10.48 -59.80
C PRO A 100 8.14 -9.07 -59.23
N ILE A 101 7.00 -8.60 -58.76
CA ILE A 101 6.84 -7.32 -58.07
C ILE A 101 6.37 -7.60 -56.64
N SER A 102 7.05 -7.02 -55.65
CA SER A 102 6.69 -7.15 -54.24
C SER A 102 6.18 -5.82 -53.69
N ALA A 103 5.07 -5.86 -52.95
CA ALA A 103 4.53 -4.70 -52.26
C ALA A 103 4.12 -5.07 -50.83
N PRO A 104 4.28 -4.15 -49.86
CA PRO A 104 3.70 -4.34 -48.54
C PRO A 104 2.17 -4.30 -48.65
N VAL A 105 1.51 -5.18 -47.90
CA VAL A 105 0.05 -5.22 -47.78
C VAL A 105 -0.30 -4.95 -46.33
N MET A 106 -1.27 -4.06 -46.11
CA MET A 106 -1.74 -3.76 -44.77
C MET A 106 -2.37 -4.99 -44.14
N THR A 107 -1.90 -5.30 -42.94
CA THR A 107 -2.40 -6.37 -42.09
C THR A 107 -2.99 -5.78 -40.82
N GLU A 108 -3.95 -6.51 -40.27
CA GLU A 108 -4.55 -6.13 -39.01
C GLU A 108 -3.51 -6.21 -37.88
N ILE A 109 -3.57 -5.25 -36.96
CA ILE A 109 -2.74 -5.21 -35.77
C ILE A 109 -3.08 -6.42 -34.90
N GLN A 110 -2.07 -7.17 -34.48
CA GLN A 110 -2.28 -8.29 -33.58
C GLN A 110 -2.46 -7.76 -32.15
N LYS A 111 -3.57 -8.13 -31.51
CA LYS A 111 -3.85 -7.80 -30.10
C LYS A 111 -3.51 -9.01 -29.24
N THR A 112 -2.73 -8.80 -28.18
CA THR A 112 -2.43 -9.82 -27.18
C THR A 112 -2.73 -9.31 -25.78
N GLY A 113 -3.16 -10.22 -24.90
CA GLY A 113 -3.32 -9.93 -23.47
C GLY A 113 -1.96 -9.63 -22.84
N CYS A 114 -1.97 -8.69 -21.89
CA CYS A 114 -0.81 -8.25 -21.15
C CYS A 114 -1.12 -8.23 -19.65
N PRO A 115 -0.44 -9.03 -18.82
CA PRO A 115 -0.65 -9.01 -17.39
C PRO A 115 -0.40 -7.62 -16.81
N GLN A 116 -1.39 -7.08 -16.11
CA GLN A 116 -1.25 -5.89 -15.27
C GLN A 116 -1.37 -6.26 -13.80
N PHE A 117 -0.59 -5.58 -12.99
CA PHE A 117 -0.58 -5.73 -11.54
C PHE A 117 -0.88 -4.38 -10.91
N VAL A 118 -1.70 -4.39 -9.86
CA VAL A 118 -1.92 -3.24 -9.00
C VAL A 118 -1.16 -3.45 -7.70
N GLU A 119 -0.53 -2.39 -7.20
CA GLU A 119 0.07 -2.43 -5.87
C GLU A 119 -1.01 -2.23 -4.82
N VAL A 120 -1.00 -3.14 -3.86
CA VAL A 120 -1.87 -3.16 -2.70
C VAL A 120 -1.01 -3.02 -1.47
N VAL A 121 -1.44 -2.15 -0.55
CA VAL A 121 -0.91 -2.09 0.80
C VAL A 121 -1.80 -2.94 1.71
N GLU A 122 -1.18 -3.82 2.48
CA GLU A 122 -1.83 -4.57 3.53
C GLU A 122 -1.30 -4.11 4.88
N SER A 123 -2.20 -3.74 5.78
CA SER A 123 -1.87 -3.40 7.16
C SER A 123 -2.53 -4.35 8.14
N VAL A 124 -1.78 -4.68 9.18
CA VAL A 124 -2.28 -5.41 10.35
C VAL A 124 -1.82 -4.67 11.59
N GLU A 125 -2.76 -4.35 12.47
CA GLU A 125 -2.49 -3.70 13.74
C GLU A 125 -3.05 -4.55 14.86
N THR A 126 -2.24 -4.79 15.88
CA THR A 126 -2.64 -5.56 17.05
C THR A 126 -1.89 -5.09 18.28
N VAL A 127 -2.57 -5.15 19.43
CA VAL A 127 -1.97 -4.86 20.73
C VAL A 127 -2.06 -6.12 21.55
N ARG A 128 -0.91 -6.62 22.00
CA ARG A 128 -0.82 -7.83 22.81
C ARG A 128 -0.40 -7.47 24.23
N ALA A 129 -1.23 -7.88 25.19
CA ALA A 129 -0.82 -7.86 26.59
C ALA A 129 0.21 -8.98 26.82
N VAL A 130 1.32 -8.64 27.46
CA VAL A 130 2.42 -9.55 27.77
C VAL A 130 2.85 -9.43 29.21
N SER A 131 3.42 -10.51 29.75
CA SER A 131 4.00 -10.52 31.09
C SER A 131 5.53 -10.32 31.04
N CYS A 132 6.13 -9.96 32.17
CA CYS A 132 7.59 -9.92 32.28
C CYS A 132 8.23 -11.30 32.05
N ASP A 133 7.59 -12.38 32.51
CA ASP A 133 8.06 -13.75 32.26
C ASP A 133 8.10 -14.08 30.76
N GLU A 134 7.09 -13.63 30.02
CA GLU A 134 7.03 -13.83 28.58
C GLU A 134 8.10 -13.02 27.84
N ILE A 135 8.27 -11.74 28.21
CA ILE A 135 9.26 -10.86 27.58
C ILE A 135 10.69 -11.35 27.83
N THR A 136 11.00 -11.80 29.05
CA THR A 136 12.33 -12.29 29.41
C THR A 136 12.63 -13.67 28.81
N ALA A 137 11.62 -14.54 28.70
CA ALA A 137 11.76 -15.82 28.00
C ALA A 137 11.94 -15.68 26.48
N TYR A 138 11.49 -14.57 25.89
CA TYR A 138 11.59 -14.34 24.45
C TYR A 138 13.02 -14.02 24.00
N LYS A 139 13.58 -14.89 23.15
CA LYS A 139 14.97 -14.82 22.70
C LYS A 139 15.23 -13.86 21.52
N GLY A 140 14.17 -13.40 20.84
CA GLY A 140 14.28 -12.48 19.71
C GLY A 140 14.21 -11.00 20.10
N THR A 141 14.23 -10.15 19.08
CA THR A 141 14.04 -8.70 19.17
C THR A 141 12.55 -8.34 19.26
N SER A 142 12.23 -7.06 19.50
CA SER A 142 10.84 -6.59 19.42
C SER A 142 10.24 -6.77 18.03
N ILE A 143 11.06 -6.67 16.98
CA ILE A 143 10.63 -6.85 15.59
C ILE A 143 10.25 -8.32 15.35
N ASP A 144 11.06 -9.26 15.82
CA ASP A 144 10.75 -10.69 15.72
C ASP A 144 9.45 -11.02 16.46
N PHE A 145 9.28 -10.47 17.67
CA PHE A 145 8.06 -10.66 18.45
C PHE A 145 6.82 -10.16 17.71
N CYS A 146 6.92 -8.98 17.10
CA CYS A 146 5.82 -8.41 16.33
C CYS A 146 5.59 -9.15 15.02
N ALA A 147 6.63 -9.61 14.32
CA ALA A 147 6.49 -10.42 13.12
C ALA A 147 5.78 -11.75 13.44
N ASP A 148 6.20 -12.45 14.49
CA ASP A 148 5.56 -13.70 14.95
C ASP A 148 4.09 -13.48 15.32
N THR A 149 3.82 -12.41 16.09
CA THR A 149 2.46 -12.07 16.53
C THR A 149 1.55 -11.75 15.35
N VAL A 150 2.01 -10.91 14.41
CA VAL A 150 1.24 -10.56 13.20
C VAL A 150 1.07 -11.77 12.30
N ASN A 151 2.11 -12.59 12.09
CA ASN A 151 2.02 -13.80 11.27
C ASN A 151 1.01 -14.80 11.85
N SER A 152 1.02 -15.00 13.16
CA SER A 152 0.02 -15.82 13.85
C SER A 152 -1.39 -15.24 13.70
N LEU A 153 -1.56 -13.92 13.80
CA LEU A 153 -2.85 -13.27 13.62
C LEU A 153 -3.37 -13.42 12.19
N ARG A 154 -2.51 -13.22 11.18
CA ARG A 154 -2.83 -13.42 9.76
C ARG A 154 -3.26 -14.87 9.48
N ALA A 155 -2.56 -15.84 10.06
CA ALA A 155 -2.88 -17.26 9.91
C ALA A 155 -4.21 -17.65 10.58
N ALA A 156 -4.52 -17.06 11.73
CA ALA A 156 -5.74 -17.35 12.48
C ALA A 156 -6.96 -16.57 11.99
N ASN A 157 -6.77 -15.37 11.44
CA ASN A 157 -7.86 -14.48 11.06
C ASN A 157 -7.49 -13.63 9.83
N PHE A 158 -7.93 -14.08 8.65
CA PHE A 158 -7.73 -13.36 7.40
C PHE A 158 -8.40 -11.96 7.38
N ASN A 159 -9.48 -11.75 8.16
CA ASN A 159 -10.17 -10.45 8.24
C ASN A 159 -9.40 -9.42 9.07
N ALA A 160 -8.35 -9.82 9.79
CA ALA A 160 -7.47 -8.89 10.51
C ALA A 160 -6.58 -8.07 9.55
N VAL A 161 -6.49 -8.48 8.28
CA VAL A 161 -5.71 -7.80 7.25
C VAL A 161 -6.57 -6.74 6.57
N ASN A 162 -6.22 -5.46 6.74
CA ASN A 162 -6.79 -4.39 5.96
C ASN A 162 -6.02 -4.26 4.64
N SER A 163 -6.70 -4.33 3.51
CA SER A 163 -6.07 -4.35 2.19
C SER A 163 -6.64 -3.22 1.35
N LYS A 164 -5.76 -2.38 0.79
CA LYS A 164 -6.14 -1.22 -0.02
C LYS A 164 -5.21 -1.03 -1.22
N GLN A 165 -5.77 -0.76 -2.38
CA GLN A 165 -4.97 -0.39 -3.55
C GLN A 165 -4.29 0.97 -3.34
N THR A 166 -3.01 1.07 -3.69
CA THR A 166 -2.25 2.33 -3.60
C THR A 166 -2.48 3.24 -4.81
N GLY A 167 -3.06 2.69 -5.89
CA GLY A 167 -3.21 3.36 -7.19
C GLY A 167 -2.01 3.20 -8.12
N ARG A 168 -0.92 2.54 -7.67
CA ARG A 168 0.21 2.20 -8.54
C ARG A 168 -0.11 0.97 -9.36
N VAL A 169 0.22 1.02 -10.65
CA VAL A 169 -0.01 -0.05 -11.63
C VAL A 169 1.31 -0.38 -12.32
N MET A 170 1.56 -1.66 -12.54
CA MET A 170 2.70 -2.17 -13.29
C MET A 170 2.21 -3.05 -14.44
N SER A 171 2.69 -2.76 -15.65
CA SER A 171 2.47 -3.58 -16.85
C SER A 171 3.79 -4.23 -17.26
N LEU A 172 3.78 -5.54 -17.47
CA LEU A 172 5.01 -6.28 -17.80
C LEU A 172 5.38 -6.21 -19.29
N CYS A 173 4.49 -5.74 -20.14
CA CYS A 173 4.68 -5.78 -21.60
C CYS A 173 5.30 -4.49 -22.17
N GLY A 174 5.93 -3.69 -21.31
CA GLY A 174 6.64 -2.46 -21.66
C GLY A 174 5.70 -1.28 -21.91
N SER A 175 6.15 -0.09 -21.51
CA SER A 175 5.67 1.15 -22.11
C SER A 175 5.95 1.04 -23.61
N ALA A 176 4.90 1.05 -24.42
CA ALA A 176 5.01 0.84 -25.86
C ALA A 176 6.23 1.56 -26.44
N ILE A 177 7.07 0.83 -27.18
CA ILE A 177 8.06 1.37 -28.09
C ILE A 177 7.29 2.24 -29.09
N GLY A 178 7.16 3.53 -28.75
CA GLY A 178 6.24 4.44 -29.41
C GLY A 178 5.87 5.66 -28.56
N ASP A 179 6.72 6.05 -27.61
CA ASP A 179 6.58 7.36 -26.97
C ASP A 179 6.92 8.43 -28.04
N LYS A 180 5.87 9.02 -28.63
CA LYS A 180 5.97 10.24 -29.46
C LYS A 180 6.36 11.46 -28.62
N ARG A 181 7.31 11.33 -27.69
CA ARG A 181 8.02 12.44 -27.04
C ARG A 181 9.11 12.97 -27.99
N GLY A 182 8.68 13.48 -29.15
CA GLY A 182 9.59 14.02 -30.17
C GLY A 182 8.96 15.00 -31.16
N GLN A 183 7.68 15.35 -31.03
CA GLN A 183 7.06 16.41 -31.84
C GLN A 183 6.51 17.52 -30.94
N ARG A 184 7.42 18.34 -30.41
CA ARG A 184 7.08 19.65 -29.87
C ARG A 184 8.07 20.68 -30.43
N GLY A 185 7.62 21.43 -31.43
CA GLY A 185 8.17 22.75 -31.78
C GLY A 185 9.39 22.79 -32.70
N GLN A 186 9.16 22.72 -34.01
CA GLN A 186 9.88 23.56 -34.97
C GLN A 186 8.84 24.20 -35.88
N ASN A 187 8.46 25.43 -35.52
CA ASN A 187 7.95 26.47 -36.42
C ASN A 187 8.61 27.77 -35.96
#